data_AF-K0RZL7-F1
#
_entry.id   AF-K0RZL7-F1
#
_cell.length_a   1.000
_cell.length_b   1.000
_cell.length_c   1.000
_cell.angle_alpha   90.00
_cell.angle_beta   90.00
_cell.angle_gamma   90.00
#
_symmetry.space_group_name_H-M   'P 1'
#
loop_
_entity.id
_entity.type
_entity.pdbx_description
1 polymer ?
#
loop_
_entity_poly.entity_id
_entity_poly.type
_entity_poly.pdbx_seq_one_letter_code
_entity_poly.pdbx_strand_id
1 'polypeptide(L)'
;MTRQGRVGQEERSYPPPHRGVVSFPPLRFPLSRRALLWGLELSSTWNEAGKAASRGGYVRRTEKRPRGEGGDGESPAAQFPSSGAGISSHRGGGDAGRCLGAHYLLILLIRTIPSFPLLGTTTTITDPSFIRSAEVSPSCRPPNKTGSVMSAEYAGKRQRGDGDGQTTLVHNPARATSSADLESMLKQALGRIDSLERQHEEIKASVGRETKALREDICRLKEENKALQASTDSQRKDVETLKSKNNALDWSLRRLASKVREGWEYPVTIQPDEYWQNKGFGVDAITDLEYGFLGELKEAVSQLEHGVCDSITVGYVNHDEDLMPHWNALFRSFEHINPYGAGVELHLHCIEFSEESMRRICSHIRHKNISTVSFENSQFTNMRGAISELGKALKSPKLKSLTWYRNPIGSVEDMNLFTRALSQSNALDELTFMWNSNENAQALLS
;
A
#
# COMPACT_ATOMS: atom_id res chain seq x y z
N MET A 1 -31.91 55.38 33.05
CA MET A 1 -30.70 54.69 33.51
C MET A 1 -30.37 53.62 32.48
N THR A 2 -29.52 53.96 31.52
CA THR A 2 -29.21 53.13 30.35
C THR A 2 -27.74 52.77 30.42
N ARG A 3 -27.42 51.50 30.68
CA ARG A 3 -26.05 51.02 30.87
C ARG A 3 -25.57 50.40 29.55
N GLN A 4 -24.81 51.16 28.77
CA GLN A 4 -24.04 50.65 27.64
C GLN A 4 -22.85 49.83 28.19
N GLY A 5 -22.85 48.53 27.91
CA GLY A 5 -21.70 47.66 28.09
C GLY A 5 -20.79 47.74 26.85
N ARG A 6 -19.59 48.27 27.02
CA ARG A 6 -18.54 48.38 26.00
C ARG A 6 -17.75 47.07 26.04
N VAL A 7 -17.91 46.21 25.04
CA VAL A 7 -17.08 45.02 24.84
C VAL A 7 -15.83 45.48 24.07
N GLY A 8 -14.66 45.35 24.69
CA GLY A 8 -13.38 45.59 24.03
C GLY A 8 -13.04 44.39 23.16
N GLN A 9 -12.94 44.59 21.85
CA GLN A 9 -12.27 43.67 20.94
C GLN A 9 -10.76 43.85 21.09
N GLU A 10 -10.08 42.79 21.51
CA GLU A 10 -8.63 42.70 21.60
C GLU A 10 -8.12 42.13 20.26
N GLU A 11 -7.68 43.01 19.35
CA GLU A 11 -7.01 42.62 18.11
C GLU A 11 -5.66 41.96 18.44
N ARG A 12 -5.60 40.63 18.32
CA ARG A 12 -4.34 39.90 18.34
C ARG A 12 -3.64 40.06 16.98
N SER A 13 -2.68 40.97 16.95
CA SER A 13 -1.75 41.14 15.84
C SER A 13 -0.77 39.95 15.80
N TYR A 14 -0.77 39.20 14.69
CA TYR A 14 0.15 38.09 14.45
C TYR A 14 1.52 38.63 14.00
N PRO A 15 2.65 38.15 14.57
CA PRO A 15 3.98 38.51 14.07
C PRO A 15 4.31 37.74 12.78
N PRO A 16 5.16 38.31 11.89
CA PRO A 16 5.53 37.67 10.63
C PRO A 16 6.51 36.50 10.88
N PRO A 17 6.47 35.43 10.06
CA PRO A 17 7.39 34.31 10.23
C PRO A 17 8.77 34.66 9.67
N HIS A 18 9.79 34.53 10.52
CA HIS A 18 11.19 34.64 10.13
C HIS A 18 11.66 33.40 9.34
N ARG A 19 12.48 33.65 8.32
CA ARG A 19 13.18 32.70 7.46
C ARG A 19 14.13 31.78 8.24
N GLY A 20 14.18 30.51 7.83
CA GLY A 20 15.28 29.59 8.11
C GLY A 20 14.88 28.13 8.32
N VAL A 21 13.99 27.56 7.50
CA VAL A 21 13.63 26.14 7.61
C VAL A 21 14.61 25.31 6.78
N VAL A 22 15.44 24.53 7.46
CA VAL A 22 16.19 23.42 6.86
C VAL A 22 15.18 22.32 6.51
N SER A 23 15.01 22.04 5.22
CA SER A 23 14.11 20.99 4.74
C SER A 23 14.77 19.63 4.90
N PHE A 24 14.20 18.78 5.76
CA PHE A 24 14.57 17.37 5.86
C PHE A 24 13.71 16.54 4.90
N PRO A 25 14.26 15.47 4.28
CA PRO A 25 13.46 14.56 3.45
C PRO A 25 12.43 13.80 4.31
N PRO A 26 11.30 13.38 3.71
CA PRO A 26 10.25 12.66 4.42
C PRO A 26 10.77 11.33 4.99
N LEU A 27 10.50 11.09 6.27
CA LEU A 27 10.77 9.82 6.93
C LEU A 27 9.54 8.93 6.78
N ARG A 28 9.65 7.85 5.99
CA ARG A 28 8.66 6.76 5.93
C ARG A 28 9.17 5.59 6.75
N PHE A 29 8.39 5.17 7.74
CA PHE A 29 8.72 4.04 8.59
C PHE A 29 7.81 2.85 8.26
N PRO A 30 8.33 1.75 7.69
CA PRO A 30 7.61 0.49 7.70
C PRO A 30 7.57 -0.04 9.14
N LEU A 31 6.39 -0.21 9.73
CA LEU A 31 6.21 -0.59 11.16
C LEU A 31 6.51 -2.08 11.47
N SER A 32 7.24 -2.77 10.59
CA SER A 32 7.76 -4.11 10.87
C SER A 32 8.67 -4.07 12.11
N ARG A 33 8.40 -4.93 13.12
CA ARG A 33 9.23 -5.09 14.34
C ARG A 33 10.73 -5.26 14.06
N ARG A 34 11.12 -5.71 12.86
CA ARG A 34 12.53 -5.84 12.44
C ARG A 34 13.14 -4.52 11.92
N ALA A 35 12.35 -3.59 11.41
CA ALA A 35 12.83 -2.31 10.86
C ALA A 35 13.21 -1.30 11.96
N LEU A 36 12.55 -1.34 13.13
CA LEU A 36 12.89 -0.51 14.28
C LEU A 36 14.32 -0.74 14.80
N LEU A 37 14.85 -1.95 14.69
CA LEU A 37 16.23 -2.27 15.10
C LEU A 37 17.28 -1.76 14.10
N TRP A 38 16.96 -1.68 12.80
CA TRP A 38 17.88 -1.18 11.77
C TRP A 38 17.90 0.36 11.67
N GLY A 39 16.78 1.04 11.97
CA GLY A 39 16.71 2.50 11.96
C GLY A 39 17.60 3.16 13.03
N LEU A 40 17.81 2.49 14.17
CA LEU A 40 18.64 2.98 15.28
C LEU A 40 20.15 2.97 14.96
N GLU A 41 20.60 2.09 14.06
CA GLU A 41 22.02 1.98 13.68
C GLU A 41 22.45 3.03 12.63
N LEU A 42 21.49 3.49 11.81
CA LEU A 42 21.73 4.56 10.83
C LEU A 42 21.59 5.97 11.44
N SER A 43 20.77 6.16 12.48
CA SER A 43 20.65 7.48 13.12
C SER A 43 21.88 7.87 13.96
N SER A 44 22.64 6.90 14.49
CA SER A 44 23.85 7.17 15.27
C SER A 44 25.04 7.58 14.40
N THR A 45 25.16 6.99 13.20
CA THR A 45 26.25 7.28 12.24
C THR A 45 26.11 8.66 11.58
N TRP A 46 24.89 9.15 11.39
CA TRP A 46 24.66 10.49 10.82
C TRP A 46 24.90 11.65 11.80
N ASN A 47 24.68 11.44 13.11
CA ASN A 47 25.00 12.44 14.14
C ASN A 47 26.52 12.61 14.36
N GLU A 48 27.31 11.57 14.10
CA GLU A 48 28.78 11.63 14.12
C GLU A 48 29.33 12.41 12.90
N ALA A 49 28.75 12.21 11.71
CA ALA A 49 29.16 12.92 10.49
C ALA A 49 28.88 14.43 10.53
N GLY A 50 27.78 14.86 11.17
CA GLY A 50 27.45 16.28 11.35
C GLY A 50 28.41 17.01 12.30
N LYS A 51 28.97 16.33 13.31
CA LYS A 51 29.96 16.90 14.24
C LYS A 51 31.34 17.10 13.61
N ALA A 52 31.68 16.34 12.56
CA ALA A 52 32.94 16.50 11.83
C ALA A 52 32.96 17.74 10.93
N ALA A 53 31.81 18.13 10.36
CA ALA A 53 31.71 19.27 9.44
C ALA A 53 31.78 20.65 10.13
N SER A 54 31.48 20.74 11.44
CA SER A 54 31.44 22.03 12.15
C SER A 54 32.80 22.53 12.67
N ARG A 55 33.92 21.85 12.37
CA ARG A 55 35.29 22.26 12.78
C ARG A 55 36.11 22.96 11.68
N GLY A 56 35.54 23.22 10.50
CA GLY A 56 36.23 23.96 9.43
C GLY A 56 36.02 25.48 9.54
N GLY A 57 36.99 26.19 10.11
CA GLY A 57 36.94 27.64 10.33
C GLY A 57 36.94 28.48 9.04
N TYR A 58 36.10 29.51 9.01
CA TYR A 58 36.04 30.52 7.94
C TYR A 58 36.98 31.70 8.28
N VAL A 59 37.97 31.93 7.43
CA VAL A 59 38.90 33.08 7.49
C VAL A 59 38.26 34.29 6.79
N ARG A 60 38.04 35.39 7.52
CA ARG A 60 37.60 36.69 6.97
C ARG A 60 38.76 37.37 6.24
N ARG A 61 38.55 37.72 4.96
CA ARG A 61 39.39 38.63 4.19
C ARG A 61 38.75 40.02 4.21
N THR A 62 39.43 40.99 4.79
CA THR A 62 39.07 42.41 4.78
C THR A 62 39.70 43.09 3.56
N GLU A 63 38.92 43.89 2.83
CA GLU A 63 39.44 44.77 1.79
C GLU A 63 39.00 46.20 2.09
N LYS A 64 40.00 47.09 2.13
CA LYS A 64 39.93 48.54 2.39
C LYS A 64 39.93 49.29 1.05
N ARG A 65 39.20 50.42 0.97
CA ARG A 65 39.61 51.75 0.44
C ARG A 65 38.37 52.58 0.00
N PRO A 66 38.47 53.91 -0.21
CA PRO A 66 38.92 54.95 0.73
C PRO A 66 37.94 56.15 0.80
N ARG A 67 38.23 57.06 1.74
CA ARG A 67 37.57 58.36 1.98
C ARG A 67 37.68 59.32 0.79
N GLY A 68 36.62 60.11 0.57
CA GLY A 68 36.67 61.43 -0.05
C GLY A 68 35.87 62.41 0.82
N GLU A 69 36.52 63.49 1.22
CA GLU A 69 36.03 64.60 2.03
C GLU A 69 35.40 65.70 1.16
N GLY A 70 34.50 66.49 1.76
CA GLY A 70 34.42 67.93 1.50
C GLY A 70 33.10 68.47 0.97
N GLY A 71 32.51 69.43 1.70
CA GLY A 71 31.66 70.45 1.10
C GLY A 71 30.47 70.90 1.95
N ASP A 72 30.71 71.85 2.85
CA ASP A 72 29.69 72.66 3.54
C ASP A 72 28.92 73.57 2.56
N GLY A 73 27.67 73.92 2.90
CA GLY A 73 26.88 74.93 2.20
C GLY A 73 25.48 75.13 2.79
N GLU A 74 25.30 76.26 3.48
CA GLU A 74 24.09 76.72 4.17
C GLU A 74 22.91 77.08 3.22
N SER A 75 21.70 76.92 3.79
CA SER A 75 20.34 77.48 3.53
C SER A 75 20.26 78.91 2.91
N PRO A 76 19.08 79.45 2.46
CA PRO A 76 17.72 79.19 3.00
C PRO A 76 16.47 79.31 2.07
N ALA A 77 15.35 78.85 2.63
CA ALA A 77 13.96 79.37 2.59
C ALA A 77 13.30 79.87 1.28
N ALA A 78 12.13 79.29 0.96
CA ALA A 78 10.93 80.04 0.57
C ALA A 78 9.63 79.22 0.75
N GLN A 79 8.54 79.94 0.99
CA GLN A 79 7.22 79.51 1.47
C GLN A 79 6.27 79.05 0.34
N PHE A 80 5.24 78.29 0.77
CA PHE A 80 3.89 78.00 0.24
C PHE A 80 3.23 79.03 -0.73
N PRO A 81 2.09 78.75 -1.44
CA PRO A 81 1.00 77.83 -1.04
C PRO A 81 0.16 77.10 -2.13
N SER A 82 -0.72 76.23 -1.62
CA SER A 82 -2.15 76.03 -1.98
C SER A 82 -2.58 75.22 -3.23
N SER A 83 -3.32 74.16 -2.91
CA SER A 83 -4.61 73.69 -3.49
C SER A 83 -4.69 73.22 -4.94
N GLY A 84 -5.22 72.00 -5.10
CA GLY A 84 -5.76 71.51 -6.36
C GLY A 84 -6.29 70.09 -6.24
N ALA A 85 -7.59 69.96 -5.97
CA ALA A 85 -8.33 68.72 -6.12
C ALA A 85 -8.22 68.19 -7.56
N GLY A 86 -8.08 66.87 -7.71
CA GLY A 86 -8.01 66.22 -9.01
C GLY A 86 -8.37 64.74 -8.91
N ILE A 87 -9.65 64.45 -9.11
CA ILE A 87 -10.18 63.12 -9.40
C ILE A 87 -9.54 62.65 -10.72
N SER A 88 -8.94 61.46 -10.73
CA SER A 88 -8.63 60.76 -11.99
C SER A 88 -8.68 59.24 -11.81
N SER A 89 -9.51 58.68 -12.66
CA SER A 89 -9.89 57.30 -12.85
C SER A 89 -8.80 56.41 -13.48
N HIS A 90 -8.99 55.10 -13.31
CA HIS A 90 -8.54 53.98 -14.14
C HIS A 90 -7.04 53.80 -14.46
N ARG A 91 -6.44 52.76 -13.87
CA ARG A 91 -5.85 51.62 -14.61
C ARG A 91 -5.38 50.54 -13.64
N GLY A 92 -5.83 49.31 -13.87
CA GLY A 92 -5.39 48.13 -13.11
C GLY A 92 -6.02 46.87 -13.68
N GLY A 93 -5.72 46.57 -14.95
CA GLY A 93 -5.91 45.24 -15.50
C GLY A 93 -4.80 44.33 -15.01
N GLY A 94 -5.16 43.13 -14.57
CA GLY A 94 -4.25 42.10 -14.11
C GLY A 94 -4.91 40.72 -14.23
N ASP A 95 -4.49 40.02 -15.27
CA ASP A 95 -4.74 38.63 -15.65
C ASP A 95 -5.22 37.66 -14.55
N ALA A 96 -6.44 37.14 -14.73
CA ALA A 96 -6.87 35.85 -14.21
C ALA A 96 -7.28 34.96 -15.39
N GLY A 97 -6.30 34.24 -15.93
CA GLY A 97 -6.46 33.39 -17.10
C GLY A 97 -5.99 31.96 -16.84
N ARG A 98 -6.98 31.06 -16.83
CA ARG A 98 -6.91 29.63 -17.22
C ARG A 98 -6.37 28.64 -16.18
N CYS A 99 -7.31 27.96 -15.51
CA CYS A 99 -7.25 26.53 -15.20
C CYS A 99 -8.68 26.00 -14.98
N LEU A 100 -9.51 26.00 -16.02
CA LEU A 100 -10.79 25.28 -16.05
C LEU A 100 -10.93 24.63 -17.43
N GLY A 101 -10.75 23.32 -17.50
CA GLY A 101 -10.88 22.60 -18.77
C GLY A 101 -10.49 21.13 -18.71
N ALA A 102 -11.14 20.32 -17.87
CA ALA A 102 -11.00 18.86 -17.97
C ALA A 102 -12.17 18.01 -17.41
N HIS A 103 -13.35 18.56 -17.08
CA HIS A 103 -14.44 17.77 -16.46
C HIS A 103 -15.73 17.59 -17.27
N TYR A 104 -15.87 18.17 -18.46
CA TYR A 104 -17.12 18.07 -19.23
C TYR A 104 -17.16 16.96 -20.30
N LEU A 105 -16.12 16.14 -20.44
CA LEU A 105 -16.04 15.16 -21.53
C LEU A 105 -16.53 13.74 -21.21
N LEU A 106 -16.99 13.47 -19.97
CA LEU A 106 -17.41 12.12 -19.57
C LEU A 106 -18.93 11.86 -19.69
N ILE A 107 -19.76 12.90 -19.91
CA ILE A 107 -21.24 12.73 -19.90
C ILE A 107 -21.81 12.35 -21.29
N LEU A 108 -21.03 12.42 -22.36
CA LEU A 108 -21.53 12.18 -23.73
C LEU A 108 -21.38 10.73 -24.26
N LEU A 109 -20.77 9.81 -23.50
CA LEU A 109 -20.51 8.43 -23.99
C LEU A 109 -21.57 7.38 -23.64
N ILE A 110 -22.67 7.74 -22.96
CA ILE A 110 -23.67 6.75 -22.50
C ILE A 110 -24.83 6.52 -23.50
N ARG A 111 -24.92 7.28 -24.62
CA ARG A 111 -26.10 7.22 -25.50
C ARG A 111 -26.05 6.30 -26.72
N THR A 112 -25.01 5.51 -26.93
CA THR A 112 -24.96 4.57 -28.07
C THR A 112 -24.29 3.25 -27.69
N ILE A 113 -24.98 2.40 -26.93
CA ILE A 113 -24.71 0.96 -26.93
C ILE A 113 -25.92 0.30 -27.61
N PRO A 114 -25.76 -0.30 -28.80
CA PRO A 114 -26.84 -1.07 -29.40
C PRO A 114 -27.13 -2.29 -28.52
N SER A 115 -28.41 -2.53 -28.27
CA SER A 115 -28.92 -3.69 -27.55
C SER A 115 -28.41 -4.97 -28.19
N PHE A 116 -27.48 -5.66 -27.53
CA PHE A 116 -27.09 -7.01 -27.90
C PHE A 116 -28.17 -8.00 -27.43
N PRO A 117 -28.62 -8.93 -28.29
CA PRO A 117 -29.55 -9.97 -27.88
C PRO A 117 -28.84 -10.96 -26.95
N LEU A 118 -29.44 -11.16 -25.78
CA LEU A 118 -29.16 -12.24 -24.85
C LEU A 118 -29.40 -13.58 -25.54
N LEU A 119 -28.34 -14.19 -26.07
CA LEU A 119 -28.30 -15.62 -26.35
C LEU A 119 -27.83 -16.33 -25.09
N GLY A 120 -28.79 -16.92 -24.39
CA GLY A 120 -28.54 -17.83 -23.29
C GLY A 120 -27.86 -19.10 -23.79
N THR A 121 -26.64 -19.33 -23.30
CA THR A 121 -26.08 -20.67 -23.18
C THR A 121 -25.76 -20.90 -21.72
N THR A 122 -26.66 -21.61 -21.05
CA THR A 122 -26.40 -22.27 -19.78
C THR A 122 -25.31 -23.31 -19.99
N THR A 123 -24.06 -22.92 -19.75
CA THR A 123 -22.98 -23.89 -19.53
C THR A 123 -22.97 -24.18 -18.03
N THR A 124 -23.70 -25.24 -17.64
CA THR A 124 -23.49 -25.93 -16.37
C THR A 124 -22.01 -26.27 -16.23
N ILE A 125 -21.31 -25.51 -15.39
CA ILE A 125 -19.97 -25.88 -14.92
C ILE A 125 -20.19 -27.01 -13.93
N THR A 126 -20.04 -28.23 -14.43
CA THR A 126 -19.94 -29.44 -13.64
C THR A 126 -18.73 -29.32 -12.74
N ASP A 127 -18.98 -29.37 -11.44
CA ASP A 127 -18.03 -29.41 -10.35
C ASP A 127 -17.01 -30.55 -10.52
N PRO A 128 -15.70 -30.31 -10.68
CA PRO A 128 -14.69 -31.35 -10.67
C PRO A 128 -14.17 -31.55 -9.24
N SER A 129 -15.06 -31.84 -8.29
CA SER A 129 -14.69 -32.28 -6.95
C SER A 129 -14.51 -33.80 -6.90
N PHE A 130 -13.59 -34.40 -7.66
CA PHE A 130 -13.20 -35.81 -7.42
C PHE A 130 -11.87 -36.23 -8.08
N ILE A 131 -10.75 -35.62 -7.68
CA ILE A 131 -9.47 -36.34 -7.66
C ILE A 131 -8.88 -36.20 -6.26
N ARG A 132 -9.20 -37.19 -5.44
CA ARG A 132 -8.59 -37.44 -4.14
C ARG A 132 -7.16 -37.94 -4.40
N SER A 133 -6.23 -37.01 -4.57
CA SER A 133 -4.81 -37.32 -4.57
C SER A 133 -4.40 -37.72 -3.17
N ALA A 134 -3.99 -38.98 -3.00
CA ALA A 134 -3.36 -39.48 -1.80
C ALA A 134 -2.12 -38.63 -1.48
N GLU A 135 -2.10 -38.03 -0.29
CA GLU A 135 -0.93 -37.39 0.29
C GLU A 135 0.17 -38.44 0.48
N VAL A 136 1.15 -38.47 -0.44
CA VAL A 136 2.44 -39.11 -0.18
C VAL A 136 3.32 -38.06 0.49
N SER A 137 3.33 -38.10 1.82
CA SER A 137 4.18 -37.28 2.68
C SER A 137 5.65 -37.74 2.57
N PRO A 138 6.61 -36.90 2.12
CA PRO A 138 8.02 -37.28 2.11
C PRO A 138 8.66 -36.90 3.45
N SER A 139 8.58 -37.82 4.42
CA SER A 139 9.35 -37.76 5.66
C SER A 139 10.82 -38.09 5.36
N CYS A 140 11.64 -37.07 5.14
CA CYS A 140 13.09 -37.18 5.19
C CYS A 140 13.57 -37.21 6.65
N ARG A 141 13.71 -38.41 7.22
CA ARG A 141 14.59 -38.66 8.39
C ARG A 141 15.77 -39.55 7.97
N PRO A 142 16.96 -39.34 8.53
CA PRO A 142 18.15 -40.13 8.20
C PRO A 142 18.06 -41.55 8.81
N PRO A 143 18.73 -42.55 8.21
CA PRO A 143 18.58 -43.94 8.63
C PRO A 143 19.36 -44.19 9.93
N ASN A 144 18.63 -44.34 11.04
CA ASN A 144 19.13 -45.08 12.19
C ASN A 144 18.93 -46.58 11.94
N LYS A 145 19.99 -47.32 12.27
CA LYS A 145 20.11 -48.77 12.27
C LYS A 145 18.97 -49.45 13.05
N THR A 146 18.80 -50.73 12.69
CA THR A 146 18.21 -51.90 13.40
C THR A 146 16.73 -52.24 13.21
N GLY A 147 16.50 -53.55 12.98
CA GLY A 147 15.22 -54.25 13.10
C GLY A 147 14.60 -54.65 11.75
N SER A 148 15.02 -55.72 11.08
CA SER A 148 14.50 -57.09 11.32
C SER A 148 12.98 -57.15 11.46
N VAL A 149 12.26 -57.28 10.34
CA VAL A 149 11.02 -58.09 10.26
C VAL A 149 10.92 -58.61 8.82
N MET A 150 11.06 -59.93 8.66
CA MET A 150 10.75 -60.65 7.44
C MET A 150 9.25 -60.97 7.40
N SER A 151 8.60 -60.71 6.27
CA SER A 151 7.31 -61.28 5.87
C SER A 151 7.36 -61.34 4.34
N ALA A 152 7.67 -62.49 3.74
CA ALA A 152 6.78 -63.62 3.47
C ALA A 152 5.68 -63.26 2.46
N GLU A 153 5.51 -64.18 1.49
CA GLU A 153 4.37 -64.29 0.57
C GLU A 153 4.52 -63.62 -0.82
N TYR A 154 5.09 -64.38 -1.78
CA TYR A 154 4.30 -64.88 -2.92
C TYR A 154 5.04 -66.04 -3.60
N ALA A 155 4.60 -67.25 -3.27
CA ALA A 155 5.05 -68.50 -3.87
C ALA A 155 4.31 -68.70 -5.21
N GLY A 156 4.91 -68.23 -6.30
CA GLY A 156 4.49 -68.55 -7.66
C GLY A 156 4.97 -69.95 -8.07
N LYS A 157 4.13 -70.96 -7.83
CA LYS A 157 4.29 -72.32 -8.36
C LYS A 157 4.51 -72.27 -9.88
N ARG A 158 5.71 -72.66 -10.34
CA ARG A 158 5.87 -73.17 -11.71
C ARG A 158 6.03 -74.68 -11.66
N GLN A 159 4.99 -75.29 -12.21
CA GLN A 159 4.72 -76.69 -12.40
C GLN A 159 5.87 -77.34 -13.18
N ARG A 160 6.44 -78.40 -12.58
CA ARG A 160 7.29 -79.35 -13.30
C ARG A 160 6.41 -80.05 -14.33
N GLY A 161 6.60 -79.72 -15.59
CA GLY A 161 6.08 -80.50 -16.70
C GLY A 161 7.03 -81.66 -16.94
N ASP A 162 6.67 -82.82 -16.40
CA ASP A 162 7.13 -84.11 -16.92
C ASP A 162 6.71 -84.21 -18.38
N GLY A 163 7.70 -84.38 -19.24
CA GLY A 163 7.54 -84.58 -20.66
C GLY A 163 8.55 -85.61 -21.12
N ASP A 164 8.35 -86.85 -20.66
CA ASP A 164 8.96 -88.03 -21.26
C ASP A 164 8.55 -88.13 -22.73
N GLY A 165 9.55 -88.12 -23.60
CA GLY A 165 9.41 -88.14 -25.05
C GLY A 165 10.68 -88.66 -25.70
N GLN A 166 11.05 -89.86 -25.30
CA GLN A 166 12.07 -90.74 -25.86
C GLN A 166 12.06 -90.75 -27.40
N THR A 167 13.21 -90.56 -28.05
CA THR A 167 13.57 -91.30 -29.28
C THR A 167 15.07 -91.25 -29.52
N THR A 168 15.73 -92.29 -29.01
CA THR A 168 16.66 -93.12 -29.80
C THR A 168 17.60 -92.38 -30.76
N LEU A 169 18.70 -91.81 -30.25
CA LEU A 169 19.87 -91.54 -31.09
C LEU A 169 20.94 -92.60 -30.82
N VAL A 170 21.06 -93.48 -31.80
CA VAL A 170 22.08 -94.53 -31.98
C VAL A 170 23.45 -94.05 -31.52
N HIS A 171 24.00 -94.72 -30.51
CA HIS A 171 25.42 -94.65 -30.14
C HIS A 171 26.26 -95.20 -31.32
N ASN A 172 26.76 -94.30 -32.16
CA ASN A 172 27.95 -94.59 -32.94
C ASN A 172 29.17 -94.47 -32.03
N PRO A 173 30.08 -95.45 -32.02
CA PRO A 173 31.29 -95.40 -31.21
C PRO A 173 32.18 -94.24 -31.68
N ALA A 174 32.68 -93.51 -30.68
CA ALA A 174 33.59 -92.39 -30.78
C ALA A 174 34.63 -92.59 -31.88
N ARG A 175 34.40 -91.93 -33.02
CA ARG A 175 35.50 -91.49 -33.86
C ARG A 175 36.24 -90.49 -32.99
N ALA A 176 37.42 -90.87 -32.50
CA ALA A 176 38.28 -89.98 -31.75
C ALA A 176 38.46 -88.70 -32.57
N THR A 177 37.71 -87.64 -32.21
CA THR A 177 38.04 -86.28 -32.60
C THR A 177 39.49 -86.12 -32.22
N SER A 178 40.31 -85.89 -33.24
CA SER A 178 41.75 -85.76 -33.09
C SER A 178 42.02 -84.75 -31.97
N SER A 179 43.12 -84.90 -31.23
CA SER A 179 43.59 -83.88 -30.27
C SER A 179 43.54 -82.45 -30.87
N ALA A 180 43.79 -82.33 -32.18
CA ALA A 180 43.69 -81.09 -32.95
C ALA A 180 42.27 -80.52 -33.04
N ASP A 181 41.23 -81.36 -33.13
CA ASP A 181 39.83 -80.92 -33.17
C ASP A 181 39.39 -80.32 -31.83
N LEU A 182 39.81 -80.94 -30.71
CA LEU A 182 39.55 -80.43 -29.36
C LEU A 182 40.25 -79.09 -29.12
N GLU A 183 41.51 -78.97 -29.53
CA GLU A 183 42.27 -77.72 -29.45
C GLU A 183 41.58 -76.60 -30.25
N SER A 184 41.09 -76.92 -31.45
CA SER A 184 40.33 -75.98 -32.28
C SER A 184 39.03 -75.53 -31.59
N MET A 185 38.27 -76.47 -31.01
CA MET A 185 37.06 -76.16 -30.23
C MET A 185 37.36 -75.29 -29.00
N LEU A 186 38.46 -75.55 -28.28
CA LEU A 186 38.88 -74.74 -27.13
C LEU A 186 39.27 -73.31 -27.55
N LYS A 187 40.05 -73.15 -28.63
CA LYS A 187 40.38 -71.83 -29.18
C LYS A 187 39.13 -71.08 -29.62
N GLN A 188 38.18 -71.77 -30.27
CA GLN A 188 36.91 -71.18 -30.66
C GLN A 188 36.06 -70.77 -29.44
N ALA A 189 36.02 -71.60 -28.40
CA ALA A 189 35.28 -71.30 -27.16
C ALA A 189 35.86 -70.09 -26.43
N LEU A 190 37.20 -70.02 -26.29
CA LEU A 190 37.89 -68.87 -25.70
C LEU A 190 37.61 -67.58 -26.48
N GLY A 191 37.70 -67.62 -27.81
CA GLY A 191 37.36 -66.46 -28.65
C GLY A 191 35.90 -65.99 -28.49
N ARG A 192 34.95 -66.92 -28.26
CA ARG A 192 33.55 -66.58 -27.95
C ARG A 192 33.38 -65.97 -26.57
N ILE A 193 34.12 -66.44 -25.56
CA ILE A 193 34.11 -65.86 -24.21
C ILE A 193 34.62 -64.42 -24.26
N ASP A 194 35.77 -64.18 -24.88
CA ASP A 194 36.33 -62.81 -25.03
C ASP A 194 35.36 -61.86 -25.74
N SER A 195 34.61 -62.36 -26.74
CA SER A 195 33.59 -61.59 -27.44
C SER A 195 32.39 -61.27 -26.55
N LEU A 196 31.93 -62.22 -25.74
CA LEU A 196 30.81 -62.02 -24.81
C LEU A 196 31.18 -61.06 -23.68
N GLU A 197 32.41 -61.12 -23.16
CA GLU A 197 32.90 -60.18 -22.15
C GLU A 197 32.95 -58.74 -22.69
N ARG A 198 33.44 -58.56 -23.93
CA ARG A 198 33.40 -57.25 -24.60
C ARG A 198 31.98 -56.73 -24.76
N GLN A 199 31.05 -57.58 -25.19
CA GLN A 199 29.62 -57.22 -25.28
C GLN A 199 29.02 -56.86 -23.91
N HIS A 200 29.36 -57.60 -22.86
CA HIS A 200 28.89 -57.32 -21.51
C HIS A 200 29.36 -55.94 -21.02
N GLU A 201 30.63 -55.60 -21.21
CA GLU A 201 31.14 -54.28 -20.81
C GLU A 201 30.55 -53.15 -21.66
N GLU A 202 30.28 -53.36 -22.95
CA GLU A 202 29.56 -52.39 -23.78
C GLU A 202 28.13 -52.17 -23.30
N ILE A 203 27.38 -53.24 -23.04
CA ILE A 203 26.01 -53.17 -22.51
C ILE A 203 26.01 -52.45 -21.16
N LYS A 204 26.92 -52.81 -20.26
CA LYS A 204 27.07 -52.19 -18.94
C LYS A 204 27.40 -50.70 -19.03
N ALA A 205 28.29 -50.30 -19.94
CA ALA A 205 28.59 -48.90 -20.19
C ALA A 205 27.39 -48.16 -20.78
N SER A 206 26.63 -48.81 -21.68
CA SER A 206 25.39 -48.28 -22.26
C SER A 206 24.32 -48.04 -21.21
N VAL A 207 23.99 -49.06 -20.41
CA VAL A 207 23.02 -48.99 -19.30
C VAL A 207 23.45 -47.94 -18.27
N GLY A 208 24.75 -47.83 -17.99
CA GLY A 208 25.28 -46.80 -17.10
C GLY A 208 25.02 -45.37 -17.60
N ARG A 209 25.21 -45.13 -18.90
CA ARG A 209 24.91 -43.84 -19.54
C ARG A 209 23.42 -43.52 -19.53
N GLU A 210 22.57 -44.48 -19.89
CA GLU A 210 21.11 -44.32 -19.88
C GLU A 210 20.57 -44.04 -18.47
N THR A 211 21.05 -44.79 -17.47
CA THR A 211 20.65 -44.58 -16.06
C THR A 211 21.04 -43.18 -15.58
N LYS A 212 22.19 -42.66 -16.01
CA LYS A 212 22.62 -41.30 -15.69
C LYS A 212 21.72 -40.26 -16.36
N ALA A 213 21.44 -40.41 -17.67
CA ALA A 213 20.54 -39.52 -18.40
C ALA A 213 19.13 -39.47 -17.79
N LEU A 214 18.57 -40.62 -17.42
CA LEU A 214 17.26 -40.70 -16.76
C LEU A 214 17.24 -39.96 -15.42
N ARG A 215 18.32 -40.04 -14.62
CA ARG A 215 18.42 -39.29 -13.36
C ARG A 215 18.46 -37.78 -13.60
N GLU A 216 19.19 -37.34 -14.61
CA GLU A 216 19.24 -35.93 -15.01
C GLU A 216 17.87 -35.43 -15.48
N ASP A 217 17.16 -36.22 -16.28
CA ASP A 217 15.79 -35.93 -16.72
C ASP A 217 14.80 -35.85 -15.56
N ILE A 218 14.88 -36.78 -14.59
CA ILE A 218 14.05 -36.73 -13.36
C ILE A 218 14.31 -35.46 -12.56
N CYS A 219 15.58 -35.07 -12.40
CA CYS A 219 15.93 -33.83 -11.72
C CYS A 219 15.37 -32.61 -12.44
N ARG A 220 15.49 -32.55 -13.77
CA ARG A 220 14.93 -31.45 -14.59
C ARG A 220 13.41 -31.37 -14.46
N LEU A 221 12.71 -32.49 -14.64
CA LEU A 221 11.25 -32.58 -14.47
C LEU A 221 10.80 -32.17 -13.07
N LYS A 222 11.58 -32.48 -12.03
CA LYS A 222 11.27 -32.07 -10.65
C LYS A 222 11.34 -30.55 -10.48
N GLU A 223 12.33 -29.90 -11.08
CA GLU A 223 12.44 -28.43 -11.03
C GLU A 223 11.36 -27.75 -11.89
N GLU A 224 11.05 -28.29 -13.08
CA GLU A 224 9.95 -27.81 -13.92
C GLU A 224 8.60 -27.90 -13.19
N ASN A 225 8.32 -29.00 -12.49
CA ASN A 225 7.11 -29.15 -11.69
C ASN A 225 7.01 -28.14 -10.54
N LYS A 226 8.12 -27.80 -9.87
CA LYS A 226 8.13 -26.74 -8.84
C LYS A 226 7.82 -25.38 -9.45
N ALA A 227 8.38 -25.07 -10.62
CA ALA A 227 8.11 -23.83 -11.33
C ALA A 227 6.63 -23.73 -11.74
N LEU A 228 6.05 -24.83 -12.26
CA LEU A 228 4.63 -24.91 -12.59
C LEU A 228 3.73 -24.74 -11.37
N GLN A 229 4.09 -25.34 -10.22
CA GLN A 229 3.36 -25.16 -8.97
C GLN A 229 3.37 -23.69 -8.51
N ALA A 230 4.54 -23.05 -8.49
CA ALA A 230 4.66 -21.64 -8.13
C ALA A 230 3.88 -20.72 -9.08
N SER A 231 3.88 -21.02 -10.38
CA SER A 231 3.08 -20.31 -11.39
C SER A 231 1.57 -20.47 -11.14
N THR A 232 1.11 -21.69 -10.87
CA THR A 232 -0.30 -21.99 -10.57
C THR A 232 -0.77 -21.26 -9.31
N ASP A 233 0.06 -21.24 -8.26
CA ASP A 233 -0.24 -20.52 -7.01
C ASP A 233 -0.29 -19.01 -7.23
N SER A 234 0.55 -18.45 -8.11
CA SER A 234 0.48 -17.04 -8.51
C SER A 234 -0.83 -16.75 -9.26
N GLN A 235 -1.17 -17.54 -10.27
CA GLN A 235 -2.41 -17.38 -11.05
C GLN A 235 -3.65 -17.46 -10.14
N ARG A 236 -3.65 -18.35 -9.15
CA ARG A 236 -4.74 -18.47 -8.18
C ARG A 236 -4.93 -17.18 -7.36
N LYS A 237 -3.85 -16.51 -6.95
CA LYS A 237 -3.90 -15.21 -6.25
C LYS A 237 -4.44 -14.11 -7.15
N ASP A 238 -4.04 -14.11 -8.42
CA ASP A 238 -4.51 -13.13 -9.40
C ASP A 238 -6.02 -13.27 -9.65
N VAL A 239 -6.52 -14.51 -9.78
CA VAL A 239 -7.96 -14.79 -9.93
C VAL A 239 -8.75 -14.30 -8.72
N GLU A 240 -8.28 -14.56 -7.49
CA GLU A 240 -8.98 -14.08 -6.28
C GLU A 240 -8.96 -12.54 -6.19
N THR A 241 -7.86 -11.90 -6.59
CA THR A 241 -7.75 -10.44 -6.67
C THR A 241 -8.70 -9.84 -7.71
N LEU A 242 -8.84 -10.48 -8.87
CA LEU A 242 -9.81 -10.05 -9.89
C LEU A 242 -11.25 -10.23 -9.42
N LYS A 243 -11.54 -11.33 -8.72
CA LYS A 243 -12.86 -11.59 -8.15
C LYS A 243 -13.27 -10.53 -7.14
N SER A 244 -12.38 -10.13 -6.23
CA SER A 244 -12.68 -9.04 -5.27
C SER A 244 -12.91 -7.71 -5.97
N LYS A 245 -12.09 -7.35 -6.99
CA LYS A 245 -12.30 -6.15 -7.82
C LYS A 245 -13.64 -6.16 -8.55
N ASN A 246 -14.04 -7.29 -9.13
CA ASN A 246 -15.33 -7.42 -9.80
C ASN A 246 -16.51 -7.24 -8.82
N ASN A 247 -16.41 -7.80 -7.61
CA ASN A 247 -17.43 -7.60 -6.57
C ASN A 247 -17.51 -6.13 -6.14
N ALA A 248 -16.37 -5.45 -6.00
CA ALA A 248 -16.34 -4.02 -5.71
C ALA A 248 -17.02 -3.20 -6.82
N LEU A 249 -16.72 -3.51 -8.09
CA LEU A 249 -17.31 -2.83 -9.24
C LEU A 249 -18.82 -3.06 -9.36
N ASP A 250 -19.29 -4.31 -9.21
CA ASP A 250 -20.73 -4.63 -9.22
C ASP A 250 -21.47 -3.86 -8.12
N TRP A 251 -20.89 -3.79 -6.92
CA TRP A 251 -21.45 -3.01 -5.81
C TRP A 251 -21.58 -1.53 -6.16
N SER A 252 -20.51 -0.91 -6.69
CA SER A 252 -20.50 0.51 -7.08
C SER A 252 -21.49 0.80 -8.20
N LEU A 253 -21.58 -0.06 -9.22
CA LEU A 253 -22.53 0.09 -10.33
C LEU A 253 -23.99 0.04 -9.86
N ARG A 254 -24.32 -0.92 -8.98
CA ARG A 254 -25.68 -1.00 -8.39
C ARG A 254 -26.01 0.25 -7.58
N ARG A 255 -25.04 0.78 -6.84
CA ARG A 255 -25.23 1.98 -6.04
C ARG A 255 -25.46 3.22 -6.90
N LEU A 256 -24.59 3.43 -7.89
CA LEU A 256 -24.71 4.50 -8.88
C LEU A 256 -26.07 4.45 -9.58
N ALA A 257 -26.47 3.27 -10.07
CA ALA A 257 -27.77 3.09 -10.72
C ALA A 257 -28.95 3.42 -9.79
N SER A 258 -28.88 3.06 -8.50
CA SER A 258 -29.92 3.42 -7.53
C SER A 258 -30.03 4.93 -7.35
N LYS A 259 -28.89 5.62 -7.22
CA LYS A 259 -28.87 7.08 -6.98
C LYS A 259 -29.28 7.90 -8.17
N VAL A 260 -28.87 7.51 -9.37
CA VAL A 260 -29.33 8.13 -10.62
C VAL A 260 -30.86 8.02 -10.73
N ARG A 261 -31.44 6.87 -10.35
CA ARG A 261 -32.89 6.66 -10.36
C ARG A 261 -33.61 7.45 -9.25
N GLU A 262 -33.00 7.61 -8.09
CA GLU A 262 -33.54 8.40 -6.97
C GLU A 262 -33.50 9.91 -7.23
N GLY A 263 -32.70 10.38 -8.20
CA GLY A 263 -32.50 11.80 -8.45
C GLY A 263 -31.75 12.46 -7.29
N TRP A 264 -30.58 11.91 -6.95
CA TRP A 264 -29.82 12.35 -5.78
C TRP A 264 -29.53 13.86 -5.78
N GLU A 265 -29.77 14.49 -4.63
CA GLU A 265 -29.45 15.88 -4.33
C GLU A 265 -28.70 15.96 -3.00
N TYR A 266 -27.91 17.02 -2.81
CA TYR A 266 -27.19 17.24 -1.57
C TYR A 266 -28.18 17.52 -0.42
N PRO A 267 -28.12 16.80 0.71
CA PRO A 267 -29.21 16.78 1.69
C PRO A 267 -29.22 17.97 2.67
N VAL A 268 -28.28 18.91 2.55
CA VAL A 268 -28.13 20.04 3.47
C VAL A 268 -28.17 21.35 2.69
N THR A 269 -29.02 22.28 3.12
CA THR A 269 -29.10 23.62 2.54
C THR A 269 -27.81 24.40 2.86
N ILE A 270 -27.08 24.79 1.82
CA ILE A 270 -25.93 25.70 1.95
C ILE A 270 -26.47 27.08 2.30
N GLN A 271 -25.98 27.64 3.41
CA GLN A 271 -26.37 28.96 3.87
C GLN A 271 -25.69 30.03 3.01
N PRO A 272 -26.36 31.17 2.75
CA PRO A 272 -25.79 32.26 1.97
C PRO A 272 -24.72 33.02 2.75
N ASP A 273 -23.87 33.79 2.06
CA ASP A 273 -22.78 34.56 2.66
C ASP A 273 -23.21 35.44 3.84
N GLU A 274 -24.39 36.08 3.76
CA GLU A 274 -24.87 36.95 4.84
C GLU A 274 -25.03 36.21 6.16
N TYR A 275 -25.39 34.91 6.12
CA TYR A 275 -25.46 34.09 7.31
C TYR A 275 -24.07 33.93 7.96
N TRP A 276 -23.05 33.62 7.17
CA TRP A 276 -21.68 33.43 7.67
C TRP A 276 -21.05 34.75 8.14
N GLN A 277 -21.31 35.85 7.45
CA GLN A 277 -20.89 37.18 7.89
C GLN A 277 -21.49 37.53 9.27
N ASN A 278 -22.78 37.25 9.47
CA ASN A 278 -23.44 37.47 10.75
C ASN A 278 -22.88 36.58 11.88
N LYS A 279 -22.27 35.43 11.53
CA LYS A 279 -21.53 34.57 12.46
C LYS A 279 -20.11 35.04 12.74
N GLY A 280 -19.66 36.12 12.11
CA GLY A 280 -18.33 36.70 12.31
C GLY A 280 -17.27 36.20 11.35
N PHE A 281 -17.64 35.44 10.30
CA PHE A 281 -16.69 35.05 9.26
C PHE A 281 -16.37 36.24 8.37
N GLY A 282 -15.08 36.52 8.18
CA GLY A 282 -14.61 37.51 7.21
C GLY A 282 -14.78 37.01 5.78
N VAL A 283 -14.75 37.92 4.80
CA VAL A 283 -14.96 37.60 3.37
C VAL A 283 -14.00 36.50 2.87
N ASP A 284 -12.73 36.56 3.26
CA ASP A 284 -11.75 35.54 2.89
C ASP A 284 -12.08 34.17 3.51
N ALA A 285 -12.48 34.15 4.78
CA ALA A 285 -12.86 32.92 5.48
C ALA A 285 -14.15 32.31 4.91
N ILE A 286 -15.09 33.14 4.43
CA ILE A 286 -16.29 32.66 3.73
C ILE A 286 -15.90 32.03 2.40
N THR A 287 -14.99 32.65 1.65
CA THR A 287 -14.48 32.09 0.39
C THR A 287 -13.83 30.72 0.64
N ASP A 288 -12.97 30.60 1.65
CA ASP A 288 -12.35 29.33 2.04
C ASP A 288 -13.38 28.28 2.49
N LEU A 289 -14.42 28.71 3.22
CA LEU A 289 -15.52 27.85 3.65
C LEU A 289 -16.36 27.34 2.46
N GLU A 290 -16.69 28.19 1.50
CA GLU A 290 -17.51 27.82 0.33
C GLU A 290 -16.77 26.87 -0.61
N TYR A 291 -15.55 27.23 -1.01
CA TYR A 291 -14.80 26.48 -2.00
C TYR A 291 -14.03 25.32 -1.39
N GLY A 292 -13.36 25.53 -0.25
CA GLY A 292 -12.58 24.52 0.43
C GLY A 292 -13.47 23.53 1.14
N PHE A 293 -14.26 23.98 2.12
CA PHE A 293 -15.01 23.03 2.94
C PHE A 293 -16.29 22.53 2.29
N LEU A 294 -17.23 23.41 1.98
CA LEU A 294 -18.58 23.03 1.54
C LEU A 294 -18.55 22.40 0.14
N GLY A 295 -17.70 22.91 -0.74
CA GLY A 295 -17.43 22.35 -2.06
C GLY A 295 -16.90 20.92 -1.99
N GLU A 296 -15.76 20.72 -1.33
CA GLU A 296 -15.12 19.40 -1.21
C GLU A 296 -16.01 18.40 -0.47
N LEU A 297 -16.68 18.83 0.60
CA LEU A 297 -17.57 17.97 1.37
C LEU A 297 -18.82 17.56 0.57
N LYS A 298 -19.41 18.47 -0.19
CA LYS A 298 -20.54 18.16 -1.09
C LYS A 298 -20.12 17.15 -2.16
N GLU A 299 -18.94 17.33 -2.73
CA GLU A 299 -18.37 16.38 -3.68
C GLU A 299 -18.12 15.02 -3.03
N ALA A 300 -17.49 14.97 -1.87
CA ALA A 300 -17.23 13.73 -1.14
C ALA A 300 -18.52 12.98 -0.79
N VAL A 301 -19.53 13.68 -0.27
CA VAL A 301 -20.86 13.12 0.01
C VAL A 301 -21.50 12.57 -1.26
N SER A 302 -21.42 13.30 -2.38
CA SER A 302 -21.89 12.80 -3.68
C SER A 302 -21.17 11.52 -4.09
N GLN A 303 -19.84 11.52 -4.11
CA GLN A 303 -19.06 10.36 -4.55
C GLN A 303 -19.33 9.13 -3.67
N LEU A 304 -19.46 9.32 -2.35
CA LEU A 304 -19.80 8.25 -1.40
C LEU A 304 -21.19 7.71 -1.65
N GLU A 305 -22.18 8.58 -1.81
CA GLU A 305 -23.56 8.19 -2.08
C GLU A 305 -23.70 7.38 -3.37
N HIS A 306 -22.93 7.74 -4.40
CA HIS A 306 -22.86 7.01 -5.67
C HIS A 306 -21.95 5.77 -5.63
N GLY A 307 -21.20 5.56 -4.55
CA GLY A 307 -20.33 4.39 -4.36
C GLY A 307 -19.06 4.42 -5.21
N VAL A 308 -18.61 5.60 -5.64
CA VAL A 308 -17.43 5.80 -6.53
C VAL A 308 -16.31 6.60 -5.85
N CYS A 309 -16.35 6.72 -4.52
CA CYS A 309 -15.38 7.50 -3.76
C CYS A 309 -14.15 6.64 -3.40
N ASP A 310 -12.98 7.05 -3.89
CA ASP A 310 -11.69 6.48 -3.49
C ASP A 310 -10.99 7.33 -2.42
N SER A 311 -11.25 8.63 -2.39
CA SER A 311 -10.68 9.58 -1.42
C SER A 311 -11.71 10.64 -1.01
N ILE A 312 -11.68 11.00 0.27
CA ILE A 312 -12.43 12.10 0.87
C ILE A 312 -11.40 13.14 1.30
N THR A 313 -11.52 14.36 0.78
CA THR A 313 -10.74 15.50 1.24
C THR A 313 -11.71 16.52 1.82
N VAL A 314 -11.40 17.04 3.01
CA VAL A 314 -12.16 18.11 3.66
C VAL A 314 -11.17 19.04 4.36
N GLY A 315 -11.33 20.35 4.20
CA GLY A 315 -10.47 21.31 4.88
C GLY A 315 -10.97 22.74 5.03
N TYR A 316 -10.09 23.59 5.56
CA TYR A 316 -10.22 25.07 5.66
C TYR A 316 -11.35 25.59 6.56
N VAL A 317 -11.45 25.09 7.79
CA VAL A 317 -12.47 25.53 8.74
C VAL A 317 -11.90 25.74 10.14
N ASN A 318 -12.11 26.94 10.68
CA ASN A 318 -11.69 27.27 12.04
C ASN A 318 -12.71 26.85 13.12
N HIS A 319 -13.98 26.60 12.80
CA HIS A 319 -14.98 26.17 13.79
C HIS A 319 -15.95 25.14 13.19
N ASP A 320 -16.08 23.97 13.80
CA ASP A 320 -16.86 22.84 13.28
C ASP A 320 -18.33 22.83 13.73
N GLU A 321 -18.68 23.52 14.83
CA GLU A 321 -20.01 23.49 15.45
C GLU A 321 -21.14 23.89 14.48
N ASP A 322 -20.98 25.01 13.79
CA ASP A 322 -21.97 25.51 12.82
C ASP A 322 -22.04 24.65 11.53
N LEU A 323 -21.07 23.75 11.35
CA LEU A 323 -20.98 22.83 10.21
C LEU A 323 -21.45 21.42 10.53
N MET A 324 -21.97 21.17 11.73
CA MET A 324 -22.47 19.86 12.12
C MET A 324 -23.53 19.26 11.19
N PRO A 325 -24.48 20.01 10.60
CA PRO A 325 -25.38 19.46 9.60
C PRO A 325 -24.65 18.86 8.39
N HIS A 326 -23.57 19.52 7.95
CA HIS A 326 -22.74 19.09 6.83
C HIS A 326 -21.90 17.85 7.21
N TRP A 327 -21.25 17.86 8.37
CA TRP A 327 -20.56 16.68 8.91
C TRP A 327 -21.50 15.48 9.09
N ASN A 328 -22.73 15.70 9.56
CA ASN A 328 -23.75 14.66 9.65
C ASN A 328 -24.07 14.02 8.29
N ALA A 329 -24.14 14.81 7.22
CA ALA A 329 -24.34 14.29 5.87
C ALA A 329 -23.16 13.41 5.43
N LEU A 330 -21.92 13.83 5.70
CA LEU A 330 -20.72 13.02 5.44
C LEU A 330 -20.75 11.70 6.21
N PHE A 331 -21.00 11.74 7.51
CA PHE A 331 -21.03 10.55 8.37
C PHE A 331 -22.12 9.55 7.97
N ARG A 332 -23.29 10.03 7.54
CA ARG A 332 -24.33 9.17 6.96
C ARG A 332 -23.85 8.53 5.66
N SER A 333 -23.16 9.29 4.82
CA SER A 333 -22.63 8.82 3.54
C SER A 333 -21.53 7.75 3.72
N PHE A 334 -20.87 7.67 4.87
CA PHE A 334 -19.94 6.58 5.17
C PHE A 334 -20.58 5.20 5.24
N GLU A 335 -21.92 5.10 5.37
CA GLU A 335 -22.65 3.85 5.18
C GLU A 335 -22.58 3.32 3.74
N HIS A 336 -22.10 4.15 2.80
CA HIS A 336 -21.98 3.86 1.38
C HIS A 336 -20.52 3.75 0.94
N ILE A 337 -19.61 3.52 1.89
CA ILE A 337 -18.25 3.09 1.56
C ILE A 337 -18.27 1.64 1.07
N ASN A 338 -17.64 1.39 -0.07
CA ASN A 338 -17.57 0.05 -0.68
C ASN A 338 -16.86 -0.94 0.27
N PRO A 339 -17.55 -1.99 0.76
CA PRO A 339 -16.95 -2.93 1.70
C PRO A 339 -15.96 -3.91 1.06
N TYR A 340 -15.94 -4.01 -0.27
CA TYR A 340 -15.09 -4.93 -1.04
C TYR A 340 -13.89 -4.23 -1.71
N GLY A 341 -13.87 -2.89 -1.70
CA GLY A 341 -12.79 -2.09 -2.28
C GLY A 341 -11.51 -2.11 -1.44
N ALA A 342 -10.45 -1.47 -1.97
CA ALA A 342 -9.17 -1.31 -1.27
C ALA A 342 -9.27 -0.46 0.02
N GLY A 343 -10.39 0.24 0.19
CA GLY A 343 -10.63 1.19 1.27
C GLY A 343 -10.49 2.63 0.78
N VAL A 344 -11.15 3.53 1.50
CA VAL A 344 -11.19 4.96 1.19
C VAL A 344 -10.09 5.69 1.96
N GLU A 345 -9.46 6.66 1.32
CA GLU A 345 -8.55 7.59 1.99
C GLU A 345 -9.31 8.78 2.57
N LEU A 346 -9.07 9.13 3.84
CA LEU A 346 -9.69 10.28 4.50
C LEU A 346 -8.62 11.32 4.82
N HIS A 347 -8.65 12.44 4.10
CA HIS A 347 -7.74 13.58 4.24
C HIS A 347 -8.45 14.75 4.89
N LEU A 348 -7.99 15.14 6.08
CA LEU A 348 -8.55 16.20 6.90
C LEU A 348 -7.46 17.25 7.11
N HIS A 349 -7.65 18.46 6.59
CA HIS A 349 -6.59 19.46 6.60
C HIS A 349 -7.06 20.86 6.98
N CYS A 350 -6.26 21.61 7.76
CA CYS A 350 -6.60 22.97 8.18
C CYS A 350 -8.00 23.07 8.86
N ILE A 351 -8.33 22.10 9.72
CA ILE A 351 -9.60 22.07 10.48
C ILE A 351 -9.29 22.18 11.98
N GLU A 352 -10.08 22.97 12.71
CA GLU A 352 -10.16 22.90 14.17
C GLU A 352 -11.23 21.87 14.57
N PHE A 353 -10.79 20.78 15.21
CA PHE A 353 -11.68 19.72 15.67
C PHE A 353 -12.11 19.91 17.12
N SER A 354 -13.43 19.87 17.33
CA SER A 354 -14.01 19.58 18.64
C SER A 354 -13.77 18.12 19.04
N GLU A 355 -13.86 17.83 20.35
CA GLU A 355 -13.82 16.44 20.84
C GLU A 355 -14.97 15.59 20.25
N GLU A 356 -16.14 16.19 20.04
CA GLU A 356 -17.29 15.50 19.45
C GLU A 356 -17.02 15.07 18.01
N SER A 357 -16.51 15.98 17.17
CA SER A 357 -16.16 15.66 15.78
C SER A 357 -15.11 14.58 15.69
N MET A 358 -14.03 14.67 16.50
CA MET A 358 -13.01 13.62 16.55
C MET A 358 -13.59 12.26 16.93
N ARG A 359 -14.43 12.20 17.97
CA ARG A 359 -15.08 10.96 18.40
C ARG A 359 -15.89 10.33 17.28
N ARG A 360 -16.64 11.13 16.52
CA ARG A 360 -17.47 10.64 15.40
C ARG A 360 -16.62 10.18 14.22
N ILE A 361 -15.64 10.97 13.80
CA ILE A 361 -14.69 10.62 12.74
C ILE A 361 -13.99 9.29 13.07
N CYS A 362 -13.40 9.19 14.27
CA CYS A 362 -12.71 7.99 14.73
C CYS A 362 -13.63 6.78 14.87
N SER A 363 -14.89 6.98 15.28
CA SER A 363 -15.91 5.90 15.31
C SER A 363 -16.12 5.31 13.91
N HIS A 364 -16.24 6.16 12.89
CA HIS A 364 -16.41 5.68 11.52
C HIS A 364 -15.15 5.03 10.95
N ILE A 365 -13.96 5.61 11.18
CA ILE A 365 -12.67 4.98 10.80
C ILE A 365 -12.56 3.57 11.37
N ARG A 366 -13.03 3.36 12.61
CA ARG A 366 -12.98 2.06 13.27
C ARG A 366 -13.83 0.99 12.57
N HIS A 367 -14.97 1.38 12.00
CA HIS A 367 -16.01 0.45 11.56
C HIS A 367 -16.19 0.39 10.04
N LYS A 368 -15.67 1.36 9.30
CA LYS A 368 -15.81 1.46 7.85
C LYS A 368 -14.53 1.05 7.12
N ASN A 369 -14.64 0.83 5.81
CA ASN A 369 -13.50 0.47 4.97
C ASN A 369 -12.66 1.71 4.64
N ILE A 370 -12.03 2.30 5.65
CA ILE A 370 -11.11 3.43 5.52
C ILE A 370 -9.69 2.88 5.71
N SER A 371 -8.88 2.98 4.66
CA SER A 371 -7.53 2.40 4.59
C SER A 371 -6.46 3.38 4.99
N THR A 372 -6.67 4.68 4.75
CA THR A 372 -5.72 5.74 5.04
C THR A 372 -6.43 6.88 5.73
N VAL A 373 -5.81 7.43 6.77
CA VAL A 373 -6.27 8.66 7.42
C VAL A 373 -5.12 9.66 7.48
N SER A 374 -5.38 10.89 7.07
CA SER A 374 -4.43 12.00 7.13
C SER A 374 -5.04 13.15 7.92
N PHE A 375 -4.31 13.60 8.93
CA PHE A 375 -4.56 14.87 9.61
C PHE A 375 -3.40 15.80 9.25
N GLU A 376 -3.70 16.93 8.60
CA GLU A 376 -2.72 17.92 8.19
C GLU A 376 -3.06 19.30 8.76
N ASN A 377 -2.11 19.94 9.46
CA ASN A 377 -2.26 21.30 9.95
C ASN A 377 -3.59 21.53 10.69
N SER A 378 -4.02 20.54 11.45
CA SER A 378 -5.29 20.50 12.16
C SER A 378 -5.09 20.94 13.60
N GLN A 379 -6.06 21.68 14.12
CA GLN A 379 -6.09 22.10 15.51
C GLN A 379 -7.04 21.19 16.28
N PHE A 380 -6.72 20.90 17.54
CA PHE A 380 -7.55 20.04 18.39
C PHE A 380 -7.82 20.79 19.68
N THR A 381 -9.09 21.11 19.92
CA THR A 381 -9.55 21.75 21.16
C THR A 381 -9.17 20.93 22.41
N ASN A 382 -9.16 19.61 22.28
CA ASN A 382 -8.70 18.66 23.30
C ASN A 382 -7.76 17.62 22.68
N MET A 383 -6.46 17.94 22.59
CA MET A 383 -5.43 17.06 22.00
C MET A 383 -5.42 15.66 22.63
N ARG A 384 -5.45 15.57 23.97
CA ARG A 384 -5.51 14.29 24.69
C ARG A 384 -6.74 13.46 24.31
N GLY A 385 -7.91 14.10 24.22
CA GLY A 385 -9.15 13.47 23.77
C GLY A 385 -9.03 12.95 22.34
N ALA A 386 -8.51 13.77 21.43
CA ALA A 386 -8.29 13.40 20.03
C ALA A 386 -7.36 12.17 19.89
N ILE A 387 -6.24 12.15 20.61
CA ILE A 387 -5.30 11.01 20.62
C ILE A 387 -5.97 9.74 21.17
N SER A 388 -6.78 9.88 22.23
CA SER A 388 -7.51 8.75 22.82
C SER A 388 -8.52 8.13 21.83
N GLU A 389 -9.29 8.97 21.13
CA GLU A 389 -10.24 8.50 20.10
C GLU A 389 -9.51 7.89 18.89
N LEU A 390 -8.42 8.50 18.45
CA LEU A 390 -7.57 7.93 17.39
C LEU A 390 -7.01 6.56 17.80
N GLY A 391 -6.59 6.39 19.05
CA GLY A 391 -6.15 5.09 19.58
C GLY A 391 -7.22 4.01 19.53
N LYS A 392 -8.52 4.37 19.59
CA LYS A 392 -9.62 3.42 19.36
C LYS A 392 -9.79 3.10 17.88
N ALA A 393 -9.65 4.10 17.00
CA ALA A 393 -9.74 3.93 15.55
C ALA A 393 -8.61 3.06 14.99
N LEU A 394 -7.40 3.20 15.53
CA LEU A 394 -6.19 2.43 15.18
C LEU A 394 -6.32 0.92 15.44
N LYS A 395 -7.37 0.47 16.14
CA LYS A 395 -7.69 -0.96 16.30
C LYS A 395 -8.42 -1.55 15.09
N SER A 396 -8.80 -0.73 14.11
CA SER A 396 -9.40 -1.20 12.86
C SER A 396 -8.39 -2.03 12.07
N PRO A 397 -8.72 -3.27 11.66
CA PRO A 397 -7.83 -4.05 10.79
C PRO A 397 -7.72 -3.47 9.37
N LYS A 398 -8.62 -2.55 9.01
CA LYS A 398 -8.73 -1.94 7.68
C LYS A 398 -7.84 -0.70 7.54
N LEU A 399 -7.55 -0.01 8.64
CA LEU A 399 -6.69 1.17 8.64
C LEU A 399 -5.22 0.75 8.51
N LYS A 400 -4.62 1.03 7.35
CA LYS A 400 -3.25 0.65 6.98
C LYS A 400 -2.25 1.79 7.11
N SER A 401 -2.69 3.02 6.88
CA SER A 401 -1.81 4.18 6.90
C SER A 401 -2.38 5.33 7.74
N LEU A 402 -1.50 5.99 8.50
CA LEU A 402 -1.81 7.18 9.27
C LEU A 402 -0.79 8.26 8.92
N THR A 403 -1.28 9.43 8.53
CA THR A 403 -0.49 10.64 8.40
C THR A 403 -0.89 11.63 9.49
N TRP A 404 0.10 12.06 10.26
CA TRP A 404 -0.02 13.06 11.31
C TRP A 404 1.00 14.16 11.02
N TYR A 405 0.55 15.21 10.35
CA TYR A 405 1.40 16.21 9.71
C TYR A 405 1.10 17.61 10.21
N ARG A 406 2.12 18.35 10.66
CA ARG A 406 1.96 19.72 11.19
C ARG A 406 0.94 19.82 12.33
N ASN A 407 0.84 18.78 13.15
CA ASN A 407 -0.05 18.71 14.32
C ASN A 407 0.80 18.58 15.58
N PRO A 408 1.43 19.67 16.07
CA PRO A 408 2.33 19.60 17.20
C PRO A 408 1.61 19.11 18.46
N ILE A 409 2.16 18.08 19.11
CA ILE A 409 1.71 17.58 20.41
C ILE A 409 2.53 18.31 21.47
N GLY A 410 1.91 19.28 22.17
CA GLY A 410 2.65 20.18 23.06
C GLY A 410 3.10 19.55 24.39
N SER A 411 2.46 18.47 24.84
CA SER A 411 2.71 17.82 26.13
C SER A 411 3.43 16.48 25.94
N VAL A 412 4.43 16.22 26.82
CA VAL A 412 5.15 14.95 26.88
C VAL A 412 4.19 13.80 27.23
N GLU A 413 3.23 14.03 28.12
CA GLU A 413 2.22 13.05 28.50
C GLU A 413 1.31 12.67 27.34
N ASP A 414 0.91 13.64 26.52
CA ASP A 414 0.09 13.41 25.32
C ASP A 414 0.90 12.68 24.24
N MET A 415 2.17 13.01 24.08
CA MET A 415 3.06 12.30 23.15
C MET A 415 3.27 10.84 23.57
N ASN A 416 3.47 10.59 24.87
CA ASN A 416 3.53 9.23 25.42
C ASN A 416 2.23 8.46 25.19
N LEU A 417 1.08 9.14 25.28
CA LEU A 417 -0.21 8.54 24.96
C LEU A 417 -0.32 8.19 23.47
N PHE A 418 0.16 9.07 22.59
CA PHE A 418 0.18 8.85 21.14
C PHE A 418 1.06 7.66 20.75
N THR A 419 2.31 7.60 21.24
CA THR A 419 3.22 6.46 21.02
C THR A 419 2.62 5.15 21.55
N ARG A 420 1.95 5.19 22.71
CA ARG A 420 1.23 4.03 23.24
C ARG A 420 0.07 3.61 22.34
N ALA A 421 -0.70 4.54 21.79
CA ALA A 421 -1.79 4.23 20.88
C ALA A 421 -1.28 3.57 19.58
N LEU A 422 -0.17 4.08 19.03
CA LEU A 422 0.48 3.51 17.85
C LEU A 422 1.02 2.09 18.11
N SER A 423 1.75 1.88 19.22
CA SER A 423 2.31 0.56 19.55
C SER A 423 1.27 -0.52 19.86
N GLN A 424 0.03 -0.12 20.18
CA GLN A 424 -1.10 -1.03 20.36
C GLN A 424 -1.80 -1.40 19.03
N SER A 425 -1.49 -0.72 17.93
CA SER A 425 -2.03 -1.08 16.62
C SER A 425 -1.20 -2.19 15.99
N ASN A 426 -1.87 -3.28 15.59
CA ASN A 426 -1.25 -4.36 14.81
C ASN A 426 -1.60 -4.26 13.31
N ALA A 427 -2.40 -3.26 12.92
CA ALA A 427 -2.96 -3.14 11.59
C ALA A 427 -2.30 -2.05 10.74
N LEU A 428 -1.61 -1.10 11.39
CA LEU A 428 -0.94 0.02 10.76
C LEU A 428 0.38 -0.44 10.12
N ASP A 429 0.45 -0.34 8.79
CA ASP A 429 1.62 -0.71 8.00
C ASP A 429 2.56 0.50 7.81
N GLU A 430 1.99 1.70 7.70
CA GLU A 430 2.70 2.95 7.43
C GLU A 430 2.29 4.08 8.40
N LEU A 431 3.29 4.81 8.90
CA LEU A 431 3.11 6.04 9.66
C LEU A 431 3.94 7.15 9.01
N THR A 432 3.27 8.24 8.65
CA THR A 432 3.92 9.51 8.26
C THR A 432 3.75 10.50 9.40
N PHE A 433 4.85 10.81 10.10
CA PHE A 433 4.86 11.75 11.22
C PHE A 433 5.89 12.85 10.95
N MET A 434 5.43 14.01 10.43
CA MET A 434 6.34 15.08 10.01
C MET A 434 5.88 16.47 10.46
N TRP A 435 6.87 17.34 10.66
CA TRP A 435 6.68 18.75 11.02
C TRP A 435 5.86 18.96 12.30
N ASN A 436 5.98 18.04 13.26
CA ASN A 436 5.27 18.07 14.54
C ASN A 436 6.13 18.62 15.70
N SER A 437 7.23 19.33 15.42
CA SER A 437 8.34 19.69 16.33
C SER A 437 9.44 18.63 16.48
N ASN A 438 10.65 19.06 16.83
CA ASN A 438 11.83 18.20 16.99
C ASN A 438 11.70 17.31 18.23
N GLU A 439 11.12 17.83 19.30
CA GLU A 439 10.89 17.14 20.57
C GLU A 439 9.96 15.94 20.37
N ASN A 440 8.90 16.11 19.57
CA ASN A 440 7.98 15.02 19.24
C ASN A 440 8.60 13.94 18.37
N ALA A 441 9.47 14.33 17.42
CA ALA A 441 10.23 13.36 16.64
C ALA A 441 11.17 12.54 17.53
N GLN A 442 11.87 13.17 18.48
CA GLN A 442 12.75 12.47 19.42
C GLN A 442 11.97 11.51 20.33
N ALA A 443 10.81 11.93 20.85
CA ALA A 443 9.96 11.11 21.71
C ALA A 443 9.34 9.89 21.00
N LEU A 444 9.17 9.95 19.66
CA LEU A 444 8.69 8.79 18.89
C LEU A 444 9.80 7.75 18.63
N LEU A 445 11.06 8.19 18.61
CA LEU A 445 12.23 7.36 18.31
C LEU A 445 12.87 6.72 19.56
N SER A 446 12.60 7.27 20.75
CA SER A 446 13.00 6.71 22.05
C SER A 446 12.12 5.55 22.46
#